data_AF-A0A2M7KQY5-F1
#
_entry.id   AF-A0A2M7KQY5-F1
#
_cell.length_a   1.000
_cell.length_b   1.000
_cell.length_c   1.000
_cell.angle_alpha   90.00
_cell.angle_beta   90.00
_cell.angle_gamma   90.00
#
_symmetry.space_group_name_H-M   'P 1'
#
loop_
_entity.id
_entity.type
_entity.pdbx_description
1 polymer ?
#
loop_
_entity_poly.entity_id
_entity_poly.type
_entity_poly.pdbx_seq_one_letter_code
_entity_poly.pdbx_strand_id
1 'polypeptide(L)'
;MAALDAPIMSLSLLTVVAAWRAAVVDAAAANRAAWLRAAFAGALWGLALGTKLNAFFLPFVVFPWALLFARKHLLKLAVCFGALGPVVFVATWPWLWHSPWARFVEYFQFHFRHDPVSVLYFGKVYALAPWHYALVMSAITLPPATGLLALVGVARVRWLRRDLAGVERTSAVALLLVAWALLVNLGPSCLPSSPKYSGVRLFLPIFPYVAILAAVGFRTVLDAGIQWAARRVDVPQLRPKLTAVLLFCALVGPLAAVAKFTPYHLSYYNLLIGGLPGAARRGMEPTYWGDTYRSASLWLAAHAPEGATVWIEPLGFESTVRYFELGPLRPDLRFSSGPAGFATADF
;
A
#
# COMPACT_ATOMS: atom_id res chain seq x y z
N MET A 1 10.33 0.39 -11.67
CA MET A 1 10.87 0.20 -10.30
C MET A 1 9.88 0.73 -9.27
N ALA A 2 9.11 -0.17 -8.66
CA ALA A 2 8.30 0.02 -7.44
C ALA A 2 8.83 -0.91 -6.34
N ALA A 3 10.16 -0.97 -6.20
CA ALA A 3 10.86 -2.12 -5.63
C ALA A 3 10.60 -2.32 -4.12
N LEU A 4 10.28 -1.26 -3.38
CA LEU A 4 10.11 -1.32 -1.92
C LEU A 4 8.64 -1.30 -1.49
N ASP A 5 7.74 -0.82 -2.34
CA ASP A 5 6.35 -0.54 -1.95
C ASP A 5 5.51 -1.83 -1.81
N ALA A 6 5.67 -2.79 -2.72
CA ALA A 6 5.03 -4.10 -2.59
C ALA A 6 5.62 -4.94 -1.43
N PRO A 7 6.97 -4.99 -1.23
CA PRO A 7 7.55 -5.64 -0.07
C PRO A 7 7.11 -5.03 1.27
N ILE A 8 7.12 -3.70 1.46
CA ILE A 8 6.69 -3.11 2.73
C ILE A 8 5.22 -3.38 3.01
N MET A 9 4.35 -3.31 2.00
CA MET A 9 2.94 -3.63 2.12
C MET A 9 2.75 -5.09 2.61
N SER A 10 3.51 -6.02 2.03
CA SER A 10 3.43 -7.44 2.36
C SER A 10 4.00 -7.72 3.75
N LEU A 11 5.18 -7.20 4.06
CA LEU A 11 5.82 -7.35 5.37
C LEU A 11 4.98 -6.73 6.49
N SER A 12 4.36 -5.57 6.24
CA SER A 12 3.43 -4.93 7.18
C SER A 12 2.26 -5.86 7.55
N LEU A 13 1.60 -6.45 6.54
CA LEU A 13 0.54 -7.43 6.79
C LEU A 13 1.08 -8.66 7.53
N LEU A 14 2.18 -9.23 7.07
CA LEU A 14 2.76 -10.45 7.65
C LEU A 14 3.17 -10.25 9.11
N THR A 15 3.76 -9.10 9.47
CA THR A 15 4.08 -8.74 10.86
C THR A 15 2.83 -8.72 11.73
N VAL A 16 1.76 -8.06 11.27
CA VAL A 16 0.50 -7.98 12.04
C VAL A 16 -0.15 -9.36 12.18
N VAL A 17 -0.19 -10.17 11.12
CA VAL A 17 -0.74 -11.53 11.16
C VAL A 17 0.11 -12.44 12.05
N ALA A 18 1.43 -12.34 12.00
CA ALA A 18 2.33 -13.12 12.85
C ALA A 18 2.15 -12.75 14.33
N ALA A 19 2.05 -11.46 14.65
CA ALA A 19 1.79 -10.99 16.01
C ALA A 19 0.42 -11.46 16.53
N TRP A 20 -0.62 -11.40 15.69
CA TRP A 20 -1.94 -11.94 16.01
C TRP A 20 -1.90 -13.46 16.26
N ARG A 21 -1.24 -14.23 15.39
CA ARG A 21 -1.08 -15.69 15.56
C ARG A 21 -0.28 -16.06 16.80
N ALA A 22 0.74 -15.26 17.16
CA ALA A 22 1.50 -15.45 18.39
C ALA A 22 0.65 -15.25 19.66
N ALA A 23 -0.44 -14.48 19.54
CA ALA A 23 -1.31 -14.08 20.64
C ALA A 23 -2.64 -14.86 20.74
N VAL A 24 -3.12 -15.47 19.65
CA VAL A 24 -4.42 -16.17 19.62
C VAL A 24 -4.31 -17.68 19.72
N VAL A 25 -3.22 -18.27 19.24
CA VAL A 25 -3.04 -19.72 19.28
C VAL A 25 -2.53 -20.12 20.68
N ASP A 26 -3.40 -20.07 21.68
CA ASP A 26 -3.07 -20.39 23.07
C ASP A 26 -4.23 -21.04 23.86
N ALA A 27 -4.48 -22.31 23.56
CA ALA A 27 -5.22 -23.22 24.45
C ALA A 27 -4.45 -24.52 24.80
N ALA A 28 -3.36 -24.84 24.09
CA ALA A 28 -2.59 -26.07 24.34
C ALA A 28 -1.11 -26.04 23.88
N ALA A 29 -0.60 -24.91 23.35
CA ALA A 29 0.75 -24.86 22.79
C ALA A 29 1.78 -24.58 23.91
N ALA A 30 2.87 -25.36 23.95
CA ALA A 30 3.96 -25.14 24.90
C ALA A 30 4.51 -23.69 24.80
N ASN A 31 4.87 -23.10 25.94
CA ASN A 31 5.37 -21.72 26.08
C ASN A 31 6.48 -21.35 25.05
N ARG A 32 7.30 -22.34 24.66
CA ARG A 32 8.34 -22.21 23.62
C ARG A 32 7.77 -21.81 22.25
N ALA A 33 6.65 -22.40 21.83
CA ALA A 33 6.03 -22.09 20.53
C ALA A 33 5.52 -20.64 20.47
N ALA A 34 4.99 -20.11 21.58
CA ALA A 34 4.56 -18.72 21.66
C ALA A 34 5.75 -17.74 21.51
N TRP A 35 6.89 -18.04 22.14
CA TRP A 35 8.13 -17.27 21.98
C TRP A 35 8.67 -17.33 20.55
N LEU A 36 8.69 -18.50 19.90
CA LEU A 36 9.11 -18.62 18.51
C LEU A 36 8.23 -17.82 17.55
N ARG A 37 6.91 -17.82 17.76
CA ARG A 37 5.98 -17.02 16.95
C ARG A 37 6.16 -15.52 17.20
N ALA A 38 6.36 -15.10 18.44
CA ALA A 38 6.65 -13.70 18.77
C ALA A 38 8.00 -13.26 18.16
N ALA A 39 9.01 -14.12 18.21
CA ALA A 39 10.31 -13.90 17.57
C ALA A 39 10.14 -13.76 16.05
N PHE A 40 9.39 -14.64 15.41
CA PHE A 40 9.09 -14.52 13.99
C PHE A 40 8.40 -13.19 13.63
N ALA A 41 7.43 -12.75 14.45
CA ALA A 41 6.79 -11.45 14.27
C ALA A 41 7.79 -10.28 14.42
N GLY A 42 8.68 -10.33 15.40
CA GLY A 42 9.75 -9.34 15.61
C GLY A 42 10.75 -9.31 14.44
N ALA A 43 11.14 -10.47 13.92
CA ALA A 43 12.02 -10.57 12.76
C ALA A 43 11.38 -9.99 11.50
N LEU A 44 10.10 -10.30 11.24
CA LEU A 44 9.35 -9.69 10.14
C LEU A 44 9.26 -8.17 10.27
N TRP A 45 9.07 -7.66 11.49
CA TRP A 45 9.10 -6.21 11.74
C TRP A 45 10.47 -5.60 11.42
N GLY A 46 11.58 -6.25 11.81
CA GLY A 46 12.92 -5.81 11.45
C GLY A 46 13.15 -5.75 9.94
N LEU A 47 12.70 -6.77 9.20
CA LEU A 47 12.72 -6.78 7.73
C LEU A 47 11.86 -5.65 7.14
N ALA A 48 10.69 -5.39 7.73
CA ALA A 48 9.80 -4.31 7.31
C ALA A 48 10.47 -2.94 7.50
N LEU A 49 11.12 -2.69 8.65
CA LEU A 49 11.89 -1.48 8.91
C LEU A 49 13.04 -1.32 7.92
N GLY A 50 13.75 -2.41 7.61
CA GLY A 50 14.84 -2.41 6.63
C GLY A 50 14.37 -2.14 5.20
N THR A 51 13.08 -2.31 4.93
CA THR A 51 12.46 -2.02 3.61
C THR A 51 12.00 -0.58 3.50
N LYS A 52 11.30 -0.06 4.50
CA LYS A 52 10.75 1.32 4.48
C LYS A 52 10.42 1.82 5.89
N LEU A 53 10.68 3.10 6.12
CA LEU A 53 10.46 3.75 7.42
C LEU A 53 9.00 3.66 7.92
N ASN A 54 8.02 3.50 7.04
CA ASN A 54 6.61 3.34 7.41
C ASN A 54 6.35 2.12 8.32
N ALA A 55 7.23 1.11 8.32
CA ALA A 55 7.15 0.02 9.29
C ALA A 55 7.32 0.47 10.76
N PHE A 56 7.80 1.69 11.00
CA PHE A 56 7.79 2.32 12.31
C PHE A 56 6.40 2.37 12.95
N PHE A 57 5.33 2.37 12.14
CA PHE A 57 3.96 2.38 12.67
C PHE A 57 3.49 1.01 13.21
N LEU A 58 4.17 -0.10 12.90
CA LEU A 58 3.73 -1.45 13.25
C LEU A 58 3.64 -1.74 14.77
N PRO A 59 4.57 -1.28 15.63
CA PRO A 59 4.42 -1.38 17.08
C PRO A 59 3.16 -0.68 17.60
N PHE A 60 2.76 0.45 17.00
CA PHE A 60 1.52 1.17 17.34
C PHE A 60 0.26 0.45 16.86
N VAL A 61 0.38 -0.51 15.94
CA VAL A 61 -0.69 -1.46 15.61
C VAL A 61 -0.75 -2.59 16.64
N VAL A 62 0.41 -3.24 16.89
CA VAL A 62 0.47 -4.49 17.64
C VAL A 62 0.28 -4.28 19.14
N PHE A 63 0.97 -3.32 19.75
CA PHE A 63 0.98 -3.19 21.22
C PHE A 63 -0.33 -2.69 21.82
N PRO A 64 -1.03 -1.67 21.26
CA PRO A 64 -2.34 -1.29 21.77
C PRO A 64 -3.36 -2.44 21.68
N TRP A 65 -3.34 -3.19 20.58
CA TRP A 65 -4.20 -4.37 20.44
C TRP A 65 -3.83 -5.47 21.45
N ALA A 66 -2.54 -5.78 21.60
CA ALA A 66 -2.07 -6.80 22.54
C ALA A 66 -2.38 -6.40 23.99
N LEU A 67 -2.26 -5.13 24.34
CA LEU A 67 -2.61 -4.61 25.66
C LEU A 67 -4.11 -4.76 25.97
N LEU A 68 -4.98 -4.65 24.97
CA LEU A 68 -6.42 -4.77 25.18
C LEU A 68 -6.91 -6.22 25.13
N PHE A 69 -6.34 -7.04 24.25
CA PHE A 69 -6.93 -8.35 23.91
C PHE A 69 -5.98 -9.55 24.08
N ALA A 70 -4.68 -9.32 24.28
CA ALA A 70 -3.68 -10.39 24.40
C ALA A 70 -2.61 -10.10 25.47
N ARG A 71 -3.00 -9.54 26.62
CA ARG A 71 -2.07 -9.07 27.69
C ARG A 71 -1.03 -10.11 28.09
N LYS A 72 -1.40 -11.39 28.13
CA LYS A 72 -0.51 -12.53 28.46
C LYS A 72 0.68 -12.67 27.49
N HIS A 73 0.53 -12.20 26.25
CA HIS A 73 1.57 -12.26 25.22
C HIS A 73 2.30 -10.93 25.02
N LEU A 74 1.84 -9.85 25.67
CA LEU A 74 2.40 -8.51 25.49
C LEU A 74 3.90 -8.48 25.78
N LEU A 75 4.35 -9.09 26.88
CA LEU A 75 5.77 -9.13 27.23
C LEU A 75 6.60 -9.86 26.16
N LYS A 76 6.11 -11.01 25.66
CA LYS A 76 6.79 -11.79 24.62
C LYS A 76 6.93 -10.97 23.34
N LEU A 77 5.84 -10.33 22.91
CA LEU A 77 5.83 -9.45 21.74
C LEU A 77 6.75 -8.24 21.94
N ALA A 78 6.71 -7.59 23.11
CA ALA A 78 7.55 -6.43 23.42
C ALA A 78 9.04 -6.79 23.41
N VAL A 79 9.42 -7.90 24.04
CA VAL A 79 10.81 -8.39 24.04
C VAL A 79 11.26 -8.75 22.63
N CYS A 80 10.47 -9.51 21.87
CA CYS A 80 10.85 -9.92 20.52
C CYS A 80 10.88 -8.74 19.53
N PHE A 81 9.95 -7.80 19.60
CA PHE A 81 10.02 -6.58 18.79
C PHE A 81 11.22 -5.75 19.21
N GLY A 82 11.39 -5.45 20.50
CA GLY A 82 12.44 -4.57 21.01
C GLY A 82 13.86 -5.12 20.86
N ALA A 83 14.06 -6.44 20.88
CA ALA A 83 15.38 -7.06 20.70
C ALA A 83 15.60 -7.53 19.26
N LEU A 84 14.74 -8.43 18.76
CA LEU A 84 14.98 -9.09 17.48
C LEU A 84 14.68 -8.17 16.28
N GLY A 85 13.72 -7.26 16.41
CA GLY A 85 13.42 -6.26 15.37
C GLY A 85 14.64 -5.40 15.00
N PRO A 86 15.24 -4.67 15.95
CA PRO A 86 16.46 -3.89 15.71
C PRO A 86 17.64 -4.72 15.22
N VAL A 87 17.84 -5.93 15.77
CA VAL A 87 18.91 -6.83 15.31
C VAL A 87 18.74 -7.19 13.83
N VAL A 88 17.54 -7.63 13.43
CA VAL A 88 17.26 -7.98 12.03
C VAL A 88 17.33 -6.75 11.12
N PHE A 89 16.86 -5.59 11.57
CA PHE A 89 16.97 -4.33 10.85
C PHE A 89 18.43 -3.97 10.54
N VAL A 90 19.31 -3.98 11.56
CA VAL A 90 20.74 -3.69 11.36
C VAL A 90 21.38 -4.78 10.49
N ALA A 91 21.07 -6.06 10.74
CA ALA A 91 21.62 -7.18 9.98
C ALA A 91 21.19 -7.20 8.50
N THR A 92 20.08 -6.56 8.14
CA THR A 92 19.61 -6.50 6.75
C THR A 92 19.94 -5.19 6.05
N TRP A 93 20.65 -4.29 6.72
CA TRP A 93 21.08 -3.02 6.15
C TRP A 93 22.60 -2.86 6.21
N PRO A 94 23.35 -3.42 5.23
CA PRO A 94 24.81 -3.41 5.21
C PRO A 94 25.44 -2.01 5.27
N TRP A 95 24.71 -1.01 4.76
CA TRP A 95 25.14 0.36 4.88
C TRP A 95 25.33 0.77 6.35
N LEU A 96 24.59 0.25 7.33
CA LEU A 96 24.85 0.61 8.73
C LEU A 96 26.15 0.00 9.28
N TRP A 97 26.67 -1.12 8.76
CA TRP A 97 27.66 -1.94 9.48
C TRP A 97 29.01 -1.27 9.78
N HIS A 98 29.52 -0.46 8.84
CA HIS A 98 30.84 0.16 9.01
C HIS A 98 30.85 1.30 10.04
N SER A 99 29.73 1.98 10.22
CA SER A 99 29.62 3.11 11.16
C SER A 99 28.17 3.21 11.67
N PRO A 100 27.71 2.24 12.49
CA PRO A 100 26.28 2.06 12.76
C PRO A 100 25.63 3.31 13.34
N TRP A 101 26.26 3.93 14.33
CA TRP A 101 25.70 5.10 14.99
C TRP A 101 25.69 6.34 14.09
N ALA A 102 26.82 6.65 13.44
CA ALA A 102 26.93 7.82 12.58
C ALA A 102 25.94 7.75 11.41
N ARG A 103 25.89 6.61 10.72
CA ARG A 103 24.99 6.38 9.58
C ARG A 103 23.52 6.33 9.99
N PHE A 104 23.22 5.80 11.18
CA PHE A 104 21.86 5.86 11.73
C PHE A 104 21.43 7.31 11.97
N VAL A 105 22.27 8.14 12.61
CA VAL A 105 21.97 9.56 12.83
C VAL A 105 21.83 10.30 11.50
N GLU A 106 22.74 10.07 10.55
CA GLU A 106 22.71 10.64 9.20
C GLU A 106 21.38 10.32 8.50
N TYR A 107 20.94 9.07 8.56
CA TYR A 107 19.66 8.65 7.97
C TYR A 107 18.46 9.40 8.55
N PHE A 108 18.38 9.55 9.88
CA PHE A 108 17.29 10.29 10.50
C PHE A 108 17.36 11.79 10.17
N GLN A 109 18.55 12.38 10.20
CA GLN A 109 18.75 13.79 9.82
C GLN A 109 18.31 14.06 8.37
N PHE A 110 18.60 13.15 7.44
CA PHE A 110 18.12 13.22 6.07
C PHE A 110 16.58 13.23 6.00
N HIS A 111 15.91 12.32 6.73
CA HIS A 111 14.45 12.23 6.72
C HIS A 111 13.76 13.42 7.43
N PHE A 112 14.41 14.06 8.39
CA PHE A 112 13.89 15.27 9.05
C PHE A 112 14.04 16.54 8.22
N ARG A 113 14.98 16.58 7.26
CA ARG A 113 15.27 17.76 6.43
C ARG A 113 14.76 17.64 4.99
N HIS A 114 14.04 16.57 4.66
CA HIS A 114 13.66 16.27 3.29
C HIS A 114 12.68 17.31 2.73
N ASP A 115 13.02 17.91 1.59
CA ASP A 115 12.15 18.86 0.90
C ASP A 115 10.84 18.20 0.44
N PRO A 116 9.70 18.87 0.57
CA PRO A 116 8.43 18.30 0.15
C PRO A 116 8.40 18.04 -1.37
N VAL A 117 8.18 16.79 -1.77
CA VAL A 117 7.88 16.45 -3.16
C VAL A 117 6.49 16.97 -3.49
N SER A 118 6.41 17.89 -4.45
CA SER A 118 5.14 18.49 -4.84
C SER A 118 4.24 17.49 -5.57
N VAL A 119 2.92 17.69 -5.47
CA VAL A 119 1.91 16.85 -6.11
C VAL A 119 0.88 17.70 -6.85
N LEU A 120 0.51 17.30 -8.07
CA LEU A 120 -0.63 17.89 -8.78
C LEU A 120 -1.92 17.23 -8.30
N TYR A 121 -2.77 18.02 -7.64
CA TYR A 121 -4.01 17.53 -7.06
C TYR A 121 -5.15 18.51 -7.30
N PHE A 122 -6.17 18.07 -8.03
CA PHE A 122 -7.30 18.90 -8.46
C PHE A 122 -6.90 20.22 -9.14
N GLY A 123 -5.91 20.16 -10.05
CA GLY A 123 -5.48 21.30 -10.86
C GLY A 123 -4.53 22.27 -10.15
N LYS A 124 -4.19 21.99 -8.88
CA LYS A 124 -3.23 22.79 -8.11
C LYS A 124 -2.03 21.95 -7.71
N VAL A 125 -0.84 22.54 -7.81
CA VAL A 125 0.41 21.95 -7.31
C VAL A 125 0.53 22.28 -5.82
N TYR A 126 0.68 21.24 -5.00
CA TYR A 126 0.86 21.37 -3.56
C TYR A 126 2.24 20.86 -3.16
N ALA A 127 3.00 21.64 -2.39
CA ALA A 127 4.17 21.11 -1.69
C ALA A 127 3.76 20.07 -0.63
N LEU A 128 2.72 20.39 0.16
CA LEU A 128 2.08 19.45 1.08
C LEU A 128 0.62 19.29 0.70
N ALA A 129 0.24 18.08 0.29
CA ALA A 129 -1.13 17.81 -0.13
C ALA A 129 -2.13 17.97 1.03
N PRO A 130 -3.41 18.32 0.76
CA PRO A 130 -4.44 18.46 1.78
C PRO A 130 -4.63 17.21 2.65
N TRP A 131 -5.26 17.38 3.81
CA TRP A 131 -5.56 16.29 4.76
C TRP A 131 -6.38 15.16 4.13
N HIS A 132 -7.28 15.49 3.20
CA HIS A 132 -8.15 14.52 2.53
C HIS A 132 -7.49 13.81 1.33
N TYR A 133 -6.24 14.16 0.96
CA TYR A 133 -5.56 13.58 -0.19
C TYR A 133 -5.52 12.04 -0.12
N ALA A 134 -5.07 11.48 1.01
CA ALA A 134 -4.95 10.03 1.17
C ALA A 134 -6.31 9.32 1.05
N LEU A 135 -7.36 9.89 1.64
CA LEU A 135 -8.72 9.37 1.55
C LEU A 135 -9.25 9.38 0.12
N VAL A 136 -9.09 10.51 -0.58
CA VAL A 136 -9.55 10.65 -1.96
C VAL A 136 -8.77 9.72 -2.88
N MET A 137 -7.44 9.69 -2.78
CA MET A 137 -6.61 8.81 -3.60
C MET A 137 -6.97 7.34 -3.37
N SER A 138 -7.10 6.89 -2.11
CA SER A 138 -7.60 5.54 -1.82
C SER A 138 -8.96 5.26 -2.46
N ALA A 139 -9.89 6.23 -2.42
CA ALA A 139 -11.23 6.05 -2.97
C ALA A 139 -11.22 5.97 -4.50
N ILE A 140 -10.40 6.76 -5.20
CA ILE A 140 -10.42 6.85 -6.67
C ILE A 140 -9.44 5.90 -7.36
N THR A 141 -8.54 5.23 -6.64
CA THR A 141 -7.60 4.23 -7.21
C THR A 141 -7.84 2.81 -6.72
N LEU A 142 -8.84 2.59 -5.85
CA LEU A 142 -9.29 1.24 -5.45
C LEU A 142 -10.41 0.77 -6.38
N PRO A 143 -10.45 -0.50 -6.82
CA PRO A 143 -11.60 -1.00 -7.58
C PRO A 143 -12.92 -0.80 -6.80
N PRO A 144 -13.98 -0.24 -7.42
CA PRO A 144 -15.20 0.14 -6.69
C PRO A 144 -15.86 -1.03 -5.97
N ALA A 145 -15.90 -2.22 -6.58
CA ALA A 145 -16.43 -3.43 -5.95
C ALA A 145 -15.68 -3.78 -4.65
N THR A 146 -14.34 -3.73 -4.67
CA THR A 146 -13.50 -3.95 -3.50
C THR A 146 -13.79 -2.91 -2.41
N GLY A 147 -13.92 -1.63 -2.79
CA GLY A 147 -14.27 -0.56 -1.86
C GLY A 147 -15.63 -0.76 -1.20
N LEU A 148 -16.67 -1.07 -1.98
CA LEU A 148 -18.02 -1.33 -1.46
C LEU A 148 -18.04 -2.54 -0.51
N LEU A 149 -17.39 -3.64 -0.89
CA LEU A 149 -17.28 -4.81 -0.02
C LEU A 149 -16.49 -4.48 1.26
N ALA A 150 -15.43 -3.69 1.18
CA ALA A 150 -14.69 -3.26 2.38
C ALA A 150 -15.56 -2.45 3.34
N LEU A 151 -16.42 -1.56 2.83
CA LEU A 151 -17.38 -0.81 3.65
C LEU A 151 -18.39 -1.73 4.35
N VAL A 152 -18.90 -2.76 3.65
CA VAL A 152 -19.75 -3.79 4.28
C VAL A 152 -18.97 -4.55 5.36
N GLY A 153 -17.70 -4.88 5.10
CA GLY A 153 -16.81 -5.49 6.10
C GLY A 153 -16.67 -4.65 7.36
N VAL A 154 -16.44 -3.34 7.21
CA VAL A 154 -16.37 -2.38 8.34
C VAL A 154 -17.69 -2.33 9.11
N ALA A 155 -18.84 -2.32 8.42
CA ALA A 155 -20.15 -2.36 9.07
C ALA A 155 -20.34 -3.65 9.88
N ARG A 156 -19.87 -4.79 9.35
CA ARG A 156 -19.90 -6.09 10.05
C ARG A 156 -19.07 -6.07 11.34
N VAL A 157 -17.90 -5.41 11.35
CA VAL A 157 -17.08 -5.25 12.57
C VAL A 157 -17.87 -4.52 13.67
N ARG A 158 -18.63 -3.47 13.33
CA ARG A 158 -19.45 -2.74 14.30
C ARG A 158 -20.57 -3.60 14.87
N TRP A 159 -21.17 -4.46 14.05
CA TRP A 159 -22.24 -5.37 14.48
C TRP A 159 -21.72 -6.46 15.42
N LEU A 160 -20.61 -7.12 15.06
CA LEU A 160 -19.97 -8.17 15.88
C LEU A 160 -19.46 -7.67 17.24
N ARG A 161 -19.27 -6.37 17.44
CA ARG A 161 -18.92 -5.83 18.77
C ARG A 161 -20.06 -5.97 19.79
N ARG A 162 -21.31 -6.11 19.35
CA ARG A 162 -22.48 -6.10 20.24
C ARG A 162 -22.74 -7.45 20.89
N ASP A 163 -22.42 -8.54 20.20
CA ASP A 163 -22.66 -9.91 20.66
C ASP A 163 -21.33 -10.68 20.66
N LEU A 164 -20.73 -10.88 21.84
CA LEU A 164 -19.40 -11.50 21.98
C LEU A 164 -19.47 -12.74 22.87
N ALA A 165 -19.58 -13.93 22.27
CA ALA A 165 -19.33 -15.21 22.94
C ALA A 165 -18.50 -16.18 22.07
N GLY A 166 -17.55 -16.90 22.68
CA GLY A 166 -16.81 -17.98 22.02
C GLY A 166 -15.98 -17.58 20.78
N VAL A 167 -16.08 -18.37 19.70
CA VAL A 167 -15.34 -18.22 18.42
C VAL A 167 -15.60 -16.87 17.74
N GLU A 168 -16.78 -16.29 17.97
CA GLU A 168 -17.13 -14.97 17.45
C GLU A 168 -16.26 -13.87 18.06
N ARG A 169 -15.84 -14.03 19.32
CA ARG A 169 -14.93 -13.08 20.00
C ARG A 169 -13.56 -13.04 19.34
N THR A 170 -12.96 -14.19 19.02
CA THR A 170 -11.64 -14.25 18.37
C THR A 170 -11.67 -13.58 17.00
N SER A 171 -12.73 -13.85 16.23
CA SER A 171 -12.94 -13.24 14.91
C SER A 171 -13.16 -11.73 15.03
N ALA A 172 -13.98 -11.28 15.98
CA ALA A 172 -14.20 -9.86 16.22
C ALA A 172 -12.91 -9.15 16.61
N VAL A 173 -12.13 -9.69 17.55
CA VAL A 173 -10.84 -9.12 17.99
C VAL A 173 -9.82 -9.05 16.85
N ALA A 174 -9.78 -10.05 15.96
CA ALA A 174 -8.95 -10.02 14.76
C ALA A 174 -9.37 -8.90 13.80
N LEU A 175 -10.68 -8.72 13.59
CA LEU A 175 -11.19 -7.64 12.75
C LEU A 175 -10.96 -6.24 13.34
N LEU A 176 -10.96 -6.13 14.67
CA LEU A 176 -10.54 -4.90 15.36
C LEU A 176 -9.07 -4.58 15.10
N LEU A 177 -8.20 -5.59 15.09
CA LEU A 177 -6.79 -5.41 14.73
C LEU A 177 -6.66 -4.95 13.27
N VAL A 178 -7.40 -5.55 12.34
CA VAL A 178 -7.39 -5.15 10.92
C VAL A 178 -7.86 -3.70 10.75
N ALA A 179 -8.97 -3.32 11.39
CA ALA A 179 -9.47 -1.95 11.34
C ALA A 179 -8.49 -0.96 12.00
N TRP A 180 -7.89 -1.34 13.12
CA TRP A 180 -6.88 -0.53 13.80
C TRP A 180 -5.61 -0.36 12.96
N ALA A 181 -5.13 -1.44 12.34
CA ALA A 181 -3.98 -1.43 11.45
C ALA A 181 -4.21 -0.49 10.26
N LEU A 182 -5.40 -0.53 9.65
CA LEU A 182 -5.79 0.39 8.59
C LEU A 182 -5.72 1.83 9.07
N LEU A 183 -6.31 2.14 10.24
CA LEU A 183 -6.32 3.51 10.79
C LEU A 183 -4.92 4.01 11.12
N VAL A 184 -4.07 3.19 11.73
CA VAL A 184 -2.69 3.57 12.09
C VAL A 184 -1.83 3.81 10.85
N ASN A 185 -2.01 3.02 9.78
CA ASN A 185 -1.25 3.22 8.54
C ASN A 185 -1.78 4.38 7.68
N LEU A 186 -3.08 4.70 7.77
CA LEU A 186 -3.71 5.77 7.00
C LEU A 186 -3.64 7.13 7.70
N GLY A 187 -3.86 7.15 9.01
CA GLY A 187 -4.02 8.36 9.83
C GLY A 187 -2.91 9.40 9.67
N PRO A 188 -1.61 9.01 9.72
CA PRO A 188 -0.51 9.93 9.46
C PRO A 188 -0.62 10.60 8.08
N SER A 189 -1.03 9.86 7.05
CA SER A 189 -1.23 10.40 5.70
C SER A 189 -2.47 11.30 5.57
N CYS A 190 -3.28 11.42 6.62
CA CYS A 190 -4.38 12.37 6.71
C CYS A 190 -4.02 13.65 7.46
N LEU A 191 -2.81 13.80 8.01
CA LEU A 191 -2.39 15.03 8.71
C LEU A 191 -2.03 16.13 7.70
N PRO A 192 -2.42 17.40 7.89
CA PRO A 192 -2.08 18.49 6.97
C PRO A 192 -0.57 18.68 6.75
N SER A 193 0.24 18.41 7.78
CA SER A 193 1.70 18.58 7.77
C SER A 193 2.47 17.41 7.16
N SER A 194 1.82 16.27 6.92
CA SER A 194 2.52 15.09 6.41
C SER A 194 2.77 15.18 4.90
N PRO A 195 4.01 14.91 4.44
CA PRO A 195 4.30 14.80 3.01
C PRO A 195 3.45 13.71 2.36
N LYS A 196 2.75 14.05 1.26
CA LYS A 196 2.04 13.09 0.42
C LYS A 196 2.30 13.39 -1.04
N TYR A 197 2.73 12.37 -1.78
CA TYR A 197 3.09 12.47 -3.19
C TYR A 197 3.04 11.08 -3.84
N SER A 198 3.09 11.05 -5.18
CA SER A 198 3.12 9.81 -5.97
C SER A 198 1.94 8.87 -5.66
N GLY A 199 0.73 9.43 -5.67
CA GLY A 199 -0.51 8.68 -5.45
C GLY A 199 -0.60 8.01 -4.08
N VAL A 200 -0.80 6.69 -4.06
CA VAL A 200 -1.07 5.91 -2.84
C VAL A 200 0.18 5.27 -2.21
N ARG A 201 1.36 5.54 -2.77
CA ARG A 201 2.63 4.89 -2.44
C ARG A 201 3.00 4.95 -0.96
N LEU A 202 2.75 6.08 -0.30
CA LEU A 202 3.15 6.28 1.10
C LEU A 202 2.24 5.56 2.10
N PHE A 203 1.01 5.25 1.72
CA PHE A 203 0.06 4.52 2.56
C PHE A 203 -0.38 3.21 1.90
N LEU A 204 0.43 2.66 1.00
CA LEU A 204 0.18 1.36 0.37
C LEU A 204 -0.05 0.20 1.37
N PRO A 205 0.57 0.18 2.58
CA PRO A 205 0.25 -0.82 3.61
C PRO A 205 -1.21 -0.89 4.04
N ILE A 206 -2.10 0.06 3.69
CA ILE A 206 -3.53 -0.04 4.03
C ILE A 206 -4.25 -1.10 3.19
N PHE A 207 -3.82 -1.35 1.94
CA PHE A 207 -4.60 -2.11 0.96
C PHE A 207 -4.80 -3.59 1.32
N PRO A 208 -3.84 -4.30 1.93
CA PRO A 208 -4.10 -5.67 2.40
C PRO A 208 -5.17 -5.72 3.49
N TYR A 209 -5.24 -4.72 4.38
CA TYR A 209 -6.30 -4.64 5.39
C TYR A 209 -7.66 -4.32 4.75
N VAL A 210 -7.68 -3.44 3.72
CA VAL A 210 -8.87 -3.20 2.89
C VAL A 210 -9.33 -4.50 2.22
N ALA A 211 -8.42 -5.31 1.68
CA ALA A 211 -8.75 -6.60 1.06
C ALA A 211 -9.34 -7.61 2.06
N ILE A 212 -8.81 -7.66 3.29
CA ILE A 212 -9.39 -8.50 4.35
C ILE A 212 -10.81 -8.03 4.70
N LEU A 213 -11.02 -6.72 4.84
CA LEU A 213 -12.36 -6.16 5.08
C LEU A 213 -13.31 -6.45 3.90
N ALA A 214 -12.82 -6.36 2.66
CA ALA A 214 -13.58 -6.71 1.47
C ALA A 214 -13.97 -8.20 1.47
N ALA A 215 -13.08 -9.10 1.89
CA ALA A 215 -13.41 -10.53 2.02
C ALA A 215 -14.50 -10.78 3.08
N VAL A 216 -14.48 -10.04 4.19
CA VAL A 216 -15.54 -10.10 5.21
C VAL A 216 -16.87 -9.57 4.66
N GLY A 217 -16.83 -8.46 3.93
CA GLY A 217 -18.02 -7.92 3.26
C GLY A 217 -18.57 -8.88 2.22
N PHE A 218 -17.71 -9.49 1.42
CA PHE A 218 -18.06 -10.52 0.44
C PHE A 218 -18.81 -11.68 1.10
N ARG A 219 -18.24 -12.24 2.18
CA ARG A 219 -18.89 -13.31 2.94
C ARG A 219 -20.24 -12.86 3.51
N THR A 220 -20.33 -11.63 4.01
CA THR A 220 -21.57 -11.09 4.57
C THR A 220 -22.67 -10.99 3.49
N VAL A 221 -22.34 -10.49 2.31
CA VAL A 221 -23.27 -10.41 1.16
C VAL A 221 -23.66 -11.79 0.67
N LEU A 222 -22.70 -12.72 0.57
CA LEU A 222 -22.94 -14.10 0.18
C LEU A 222 -23.90 -14.80 1.15
N ASP A 223 -23.62 -14.75 2.45
CA ASP A 223 -24.45 -15.41 3.47
C ASP A 223 -25.87 -14.82 3.50
N ALA A 224 -26.01 -13.49 3.37
CA ALA A 224 -27.30 -12.82 3.25
C ALA A 224 -28.06 -13.23 1.97
N GLY A 225 -27.35 -13.32 0.84
CA GLY A 225 -27.92 -13.76 -0.44
C GLY A 225 -28.41 -15.21 -0.40
N ILE A 226 -27.64 -16.11 0.23
CA ILE A 226 -28.05 -17.51 0.44
C ILE A 226 -29.32 -17.57 1.29
N GLN A 227 -29.35 -16.86 2.42
CA GLN A 227 -30.52 -16.83 3.29
C GLN A 227 -31.77 -16.28 2.59
N TRP A 228 -31.60 -15.24 1.76
CA TRP A 228 -32.69 -14.64 0.99
C TRP A 228 -33.21 -15.57 -0.11
N ALA A 229 -32.31 -16.26 -0.83
CA ALA A 229 -32.67 -17.15 -1.93
C ALA A 229 -33.26 -18.48 -1.44
N ALA A 230 -32.70 -19.07 -0.39
CA ALA A 230 -33.20 -20.32 0.21
C ALA A 230 -34.64 -20.21 0.74
N ARG A 231 -35.11 -18.98 1.06
CA ARG A 231 -36.51 -18.73 1.46
C ARG A 231 -37.50 -18.69 0.30
N ARG A 232 -37.02 -18.58 -0.94
CA ARG A 232 -37.88 -18.38 -2.13
C ARG A 232 -37.79 -19.51 -3.13
N VAL A 233 -36.62 -20.11 -3.29
CA VAL A 233 -36.36 -21.09 -4.33
C VAL A 233 -35.46 -22.18 -3.77
N ASP A 234 -35.84 -23.44 -3.98
CA ASP A 234 -34.96 -24.56 -3.70
C ASP A 234 -34.02 -24.76 -4.90
N VAL A 235 -32.80 -24.27 -4.75
CA VAL A 235 -31.76 -24.37 -5.78
C VAL A 235 -30.69 -25.35 -5.31
N PRO A 236 -30.53 -26.51 -5.97
CA PRO A 236 -29.42 -27.42 -5.68
C PRO A 236 -28.09 -26.69 -5.86
N GLN A 237 -27.21 -26.86 -4.87
CA GLN A 237 -25.87 -26.26 -4.86
C GLN A 237 -25.90 -24.71 -4.94
N LEU A 238 -26.89 -24.06 -4.31
CA LEU A 238 -27.02 -22.60 -4.28
C LEU A 238 -25.73 -21.89 -3.82
N ARG A 239 -25.09 -22.38 -2.73
CA ARG A 239 -23.90 -21.76 -2.15
C ARG A 239 -22.71 -21.67 -3.11
N PRO A 240 -22.23 -22.77 -3.75
CA PRO A 240 -21.12 -22.68 -4.70
C PRO A 240 -21.49 -21.86 -5.94
N LYS A 241 -22.72 -21.97 -6.45
CA LYS A 241 -23.20 -21.18 -7.60
C LYS A 241 -23.18 -19.68 -7.30
N LEU A 242 -23.76 -19.27 -6.16
CA LEU A 242 -23.78 -17.85 -5.77
C LEU A 242 -22.38 -17.34 -5.42
N THR A 243 -21.53 -18.17 -4.80
CA THR A 243 -20.11 -17.85 -4.58
C THR A 243 -19.42 -17.55 -5.91
N ALA A 244 -19.58 -18.40 -6.92
CA ALA A 244 -18.95 -18.22 -8.23
C ALA A 244 -19.43 -16.93 -8.93
N VAL A 245 -20.74 -16.68 -8.93
CA VAL A 245 -21.32 -15.46 -9.53
C VAL A 245 -20.82 -14.20 -8.81
N LEU A 246 -20.88 -14.18 -7.48
CA LEU A 246 -20.41 -13.01 -6.72
C LEU A 246 -18.91 -12.80 -6.88
N LEU A 247 -18.09 -13.86 -6.89
CA LEU A 247 -16.66 -13.75 -7.15
C LEU A 247 -16.38 -13.18 -8.54
N PHE A 248 -17.09 -13.68 -9.56
CA PHE A 248 -16.98 -13.15 -10.91
C PHE A 248 -17.32 -11.65 -10.94
N CYS A 249 -18.46 -11.23 -10.38
CA CYS A 249 -18.84 -9.82 -10.30
C CYS A 249 -17.83 -8.96 -9.52
N ALA A 250 -17.25 -9.50 -8.44
CA ALA A 250 -16.27 -8.78 -7.64
C ALA A 250 -14.91 -8.63 -8.34
N LEU A 251 -14.51 -9.60 -9.16
CA LEU A 251 -13.17 -9.67 -9.75
C LEU A 251 -13.10 -9.19 -11.21
N VAL A 252 -14.20 -9.25 -11.97
CA VAL A 252 -14.19 -8.88 -13.40
C VAL A 252 -13.73 -7.45 -13.63
N GLY A 253 -14.16 -6.50 -12.79
CA GLY A 253 -13.75 -5.09 -12.86
C GLY A 253 -12.25 -4.90 -12.61
N PRO A 254 -11.70 -5.35 -11.46
CA PRO A 254 -10.26 -5.31 -11.20
C PRO A 254 -9.42 -6.00 -12.29
N LEU A 255 -9.83 -7.18 -12.77
CA LEU A 255 -9.09 -7.92 -13.80
C LEU A 255 -9.09 -7.20 -15.15
N ALA A 256 -10.23 -6.65 -15.56
CA ALA A 256 -10.34 -5.84 -16.77
C ALA A 256 -9.50 -4.55 -16.66
N ALA A 257 -9.43 -3.93 -15.48
CA ALA A 257 -8.57 -2.78 -15.23
C ALA A 257 -7.09 -3.14 -15.36
N VAL A 258 -6.64 -4.25 -14.75
CA VAL A 258 -5.25 -4.71 -14.90
C VAL A 258 -4.93 -4.94 -16.38
N ALA A 259 -5.78 -5.65 -17.12
CA ALA A 259 -5.56 -5.90 -18.55
C ALA A 259 -5.50 -4.60 -19.36
N LYS A 260 -6.42 -3.66 -19.12
CA LYS A 260 -6.50 -2.38 -19.84
C LYS A 260 -5.29 -1.47 -19.59
N PHE A 261 -4.74 -1.51 -18.38
CA PHE A 261 -3.65 -0.64 -17.96
C PHE A 261 -2.28 -1.32 -18.05
N THR A 262 -2.16 -2.53 -18.59
CA THR A 262 -0.84 -3.11 -18.89
C THR A 262 -0.21 -2.38 -20.09
N PRO A 263 1.05 -1.90 -20.01
CA PRO A 263 2.00 -1.97 -18.89
C PRO A 263 2.02 -0.75 -17.95
N TYR A 264 1.15 0.26 -18.14
CA TYR A 264 1.10 1.50 -17.36
C TYR A 264 0.15 1.47 -16.15
N HIS A 265 0.38 0.56 -15.21
CA HIS A 265 -0.51 0.32 -14.08
C HIS A 265 -0.62 1.52 -13.13
N LEU A 266 0.38 2.40 -13.11
CA LEU A 266 0.38 3.60 -12.27
C LEU A 266 -0.59 4.68 -12.76
N SER A 267 -1.14 4.51 -13.96
CA SER A 267 -2.14 5.41 -14.55
C SER A 267 -3.58 5.02 -14.21
N TYR A 268 -3.79 4.00 -13.38
CA TYR A 268 -5.12 3.53 -13.03
C TYR A 268 -5.88 4.52 -12.14
N TYR A 269 -7.02 4.97 -12.66
CA TYR A 269 -8.08 5.62 -11.90
C TYR A 269 -9.39 4.88 -12.16
N ASN A 270 -10.23 4.77 -11.11
CA ASN A 270 -11.49 4.05 -11.18
C ASN A 270 -12.64 4.92 -11.73
N LEU A 271 -13.81 4.30 -11.82
CA LEU A 271 -15.03 4.93 -12.36
C LEU A 271 -15.55 6.11 -11.51
N LEU A 272 -15.21 6.22 -10.22
CA LEU A 272 -15.69 7.30 -9.35
C LEU A 272 -15.16 8.67 -9.77
N ILE A 273 -13.98 8.72 -10.41
CA ILE A 273 -13.44 9.92 -11.03
C ILE A 273 -13.55 9.88 -12.57
N GLY A 274 -14.29 8.93 -13.14
CA GLY A 274 -14.45 8.80 -14.59
C GLY A 274 -13.23 8.20 -15.31
N GLY A 275 -12.46 7.36 -14.62
CA GLY A 275 -11.24 6.75 -15.14
C GLY A 275 -10.10 7.74 -15.32
N LEU A 276 -9.03 7.30 -15.99
CA LEU A 276 -7.86 8.15 -16.29
C LEU A 276 -8.25 9.47 -17.00
N PRO A 277 -9.11 9.49 -18.04
CA PRO A 277 -9.51 10.74 -18.68
C PRO A 277 -10.22 11.71 -17.72
N GLY A 278 -11.05 11.18 -16.83
CA GLY A 278 -11.77 11.99 -15.85
C GLY A 278 -10.87 12.48 -14.71
N ALA A 279 -9.82 11.74 -14.35
CA ALA A 279 -8.78 12.18 -13.42
C ALA A 279 -7.94 13.31 -14.04
N ALA A 280 -7.48 13.14 -15.28
CA ALA A 280 -6.71 14.15 -16.01
C ALA A 280 -7.50 15.46 -16.18
N ARG A 281 -8.79 15.38 -16.60
CA ARG A 281 -9.67 16.57 -16.70
C ARG A 281 -9.89 17.29 -15.37
N ARG A 282 -9.83 16.56 -14.25
CA ARG A 282 -9.94 17.15 -12.92
C ARG A 282 -8.58 17.65 -12.40
N GLY A 283 -7.51 17.54 -13.17
CA GLY A 283 -6.18 17.99 -12.80
C GLY A 283 -5.52 17.08 -11.76
N MET A 284 -5.65 15.76 -11.93
CA MET A 284 -4.83 14.77 -11.22
C MET A 284 -3.61 14.38 -12.07
N GLU A 285 -2.54 13.92 -11.42
CA GLU A 285 -1.38 13.31 -12.09
C GLU A 285 -1.82 12.10 -12.94
N PRO A 286 -1.63 12.11 -14.27
CA PRO A 286 -2.06 11.00 -15.13
C PRO A 286 -1.27 9.71 -14.86
N THR A 287 0.01 9.84 -14.50
CA THR A 287 0.92 8.76 -14.14
C THR A 287 2.06 9.33 -13.29
N TYR A 288 2.92 8.48 -12.74
CA TYR A 288 4.08 8.91 -11.95
C TYR A 288 5.30 7.98 -12.16
N TRP A 289 6.49 8.45 -11.76
CA TRP A 289 7.74 7.67 -11.67
C TRP A 289 8.25 7.05 -12.98
N GLY A 290 8.03 7.73 -14.11
CA GLY A 290 8.58 7.31 -15.39
C GLY A 290 7.94 6.06 -16.00
N ASP A 291 6.74 5.65 -15.54
CA ASP A 291 6.00 4.49 -16.06
C ASP A 291 5.87 4.51 -17.59
N THR A 292 5.83 5.70 -18.18
CA THR A 292 5.67 5.94 -19.61
C THR A 292 6.96 6.27 -20.36
N TYR A 293 8.12 6.35 -19.69
CA TYR A 293 9.36 6.84 -20.32
C TYR A 293 9.80 6.00 -21.50
N ARG A 294 9.79 4.67 -21.38
CA ARG A 294 10.14 3.80 -22.51
C ARG A 294 9.30 4.09 -23.75
N SER A 295 8.01 4.34 -23.57
CA SER A 295 7.10 4.62 -24.68
C SER A 295 7.24 6.03 -25.23
N ALA A 296 7.50 7.01 -24.35
CA ALA A 296 7.90 8.35 -24.77
C ALA A 296 9.21 8.30 -25.56
N SER A 297 10.18 7.50 -25.14
CA SER A 297 11.46 7.34 -25.82
C SER A 297 11.31 6.71 -27.20
N LEU A 298 10.49 5.66 -27.35
CA LEU A 298 10.19 5.08 -28.66
C LEU A 298 9.47 6.07 -29.59
N TRP A 299 8.56 6.88 -29.04
CA TRP A 299 7.87 7.90 -29.81
C TRP A 299 8.84 8.99 -30.28
N LEU A 300 9.67 9.53 -29.37
CA LEU A 300 10.70 10.52 -29.69
C LEU A 300 11.69 9.99 -30.71
N ALA A 301 12.11 8.72 -30.58
CA ALA A 301 13.03 8.11 -31.53
C ALA A 301 12.53 8.17 -32.98
N ALA A 302 11.22 8.00 -33.17
CA ALA A 302 10.56 8.01 -34.47
C ALA A 302 10.17 9.41 -34.99
N HIS A 303 10.00 10.41 -34.11
CA HIS A 303 9.41 11.71 -34.49
C HIS A 303 10.32 12.92 -34.26
N ALA A 304 11.33 12.83 -33.38
CA ALA A 304 12.19 13.97 -33.11
C ALA A 304 13.13 14.26 -34.30
N PRO A 305 13.29 15.53 -34.72
CA PRO A 305 14.25 15.89 -35.76
C PRO A 305 15.69 15.61 -35.31
N GLU A 306 16.62 15.61 -36.27
CA GLU A 306 18.03 15.39 -35.99
C GLU A 306 18.57 16.47 -35.03
N GLY A 307 19.29 16.04 -33.99
CA GLY A 307 19.92 16.95 -33.04
C GLY A 307 19.00 17.66 -32.05
N ALA A 308 17.71 17.28 -31.99
CA ALA A 308 16.76 17.87 -31.04
C ALA A 308 17.16 17.65 -29.59
N THR A 309 16.79 18.58 -28.72
CA THR A 309 17.06 18.59 -27.29
C THR A 309 15.84 18.10 -26.52
N VAL A 310 15.96 16.96 -25.84
CA VAL A 310 14.90 16.36 -25.02
C VAL A 310 15.11 16.72 -23.56
N TRP A 311 14.10 17.29 -22.92
CA TRP A 311 14.10 17.53 -21.48
C TRP A 311 13.61 16.31 -20.70
N ILE A 312 14.33 15.93 -19.66
CA ILE A 312 13.97 14.79 -18.79
C ILE A 312 13.83 15.26 -17.34
N GLU A 313 12.64 15.04 -16.78
CA GLU A 313 12.29 15.31 -15.38
C GLU A 313 11.51 14.10 -14.80
N PRO A 314 11.85 13.60 -13.59
CA PRO A 314 12.76 14.23 -12.65
C PRO A 314 14.24 13.96 -12.91
N LEU A 315 15.11 14.87 -12.45
CA LEU A 315 16.57 14.82 -12.64
C LEU A 315 17.17 13.44 -12.35
N GLY A 316 16.67 12.74 -11.32
CA GLY A 316 17.13 11.40 -10.94
C GLY A 316 16.89 10.31 -11.99
N PHE A 317 16.10 10.57 -13.02
CA PHE A 317 15.85 9.67 -14.14
C PHE A 317 16.58 10.05 -15.43
N GLU A 318 17.19 11.24 -15.51
CA GLU A 318 17.87 11.72 -16.72
C GLU A 318 18.87 10.70 -17.23
N SER A 319 19.78 10.25 -16.37
CA SER A 319 20.81 9.28 -16.74
C SER A 319 20.21 7.95 -17.20
N THR A 320 19.13 7.50 -16.55
CA THR A 320 18.49 6.23 -16.91
C THR A 320 17.86 6.30 -18.29
N VAL A 321 17.05 7.34 -18.53
CA VAL A 321 16.36 7.54 -19.82
C VAL A 321 17.37 7.81 -20.94
N ARG A 322 18.37 8.66 -20.68
CA ARG A 322 19.42 8.97 -21.64
C ARG A 322 20.23 7.74 -22.03
N TYR A 323 20.81 7.02 -21.07
CA TYR A 323 21.75 5.95 -21.38
C TYR A 323 21.09 4.63 -21.79
N PHE A 324 19.92 4.30 -21.23
CA PHE A 324 19.31 2.98 -21.42
C PHE A 324 18.08 2.96 -22.32
N GLU A 325 17.41 4.10 -22.53
CA GLU A 325 16.18 4.14 -23.35
C GLU A 325 16.42 4.89 -24.66
N LEU A 326 16.73 6.19 -24.62
CA LEU A 326 16.74 7.04 -25.82
C LEU A 326 18.09 7.10 -26.53
N GLY A 327 19.20 7.22 -25.79
CA GLY A 327 20.55 7.34 -26.37
C GLY A 327 20.92 6.19 -27.31
N PRO A 328 20.64 4.92 -26.98
CA PRO A 328 20.88 3.80 -27.91
C PRO A 328 20.03 3.85 -29.18
N LEU A 329 18.84 4.46 -29.14
CA LEU A 329 17.92 4.56 -30.28
C LEU A 329 18.24 5.77 -31.16
N ARG A 330 18.69 6.87 -30.57
CA ARG A 330 18.96 8.15 -31.21
C ARG A 330 20.16 8.85 -30.55
N PRO A 331 21.40 8.47 -30.93
CA PRO A 331 22.62 9.04 -30.34
C PRO A 331 22.84 10.51 -30.74
N ASP A 332 22.13 11.00 -31.77
CA ASP A 332 22.18 12.38 -32.24
C ASP A 332 21.40 13.35 -31.33
N LEU A 333 20.42 12.87 -30.56
CA LEU A 333 19.61 13.71 -29.69
C LEU A 333 20.43 14.25 -28.51
N ARG A 334 20.15 15.50 -28.15
CA ARG A 334 20.72 16.18 -26.98
C ARG A 334 19.77 16.03 -25.80
N PHE A 335 20.31 16.14 -24.59
CA PHE A 335 19.55 15.95 -23.36
C PHE A 335 19.72 17.14 -22.43
N SER A 336 18.63 17.56 -21.81
CA SER A 336 18.62 18.59 -20.77
C SER A 336 17.78 18.13 -19.58
N SER A 337 17.94 18.77 -18.43
CA SER A 337 17.20 18.45 -17.22
C SER A 337 17.08 19.64 -16.27
N GLY A 338 16.15 19.54 -15.32
CA GLY A 338 15.87 20.58 -14.35
C GLY A 338 15.22 21.85 -14.93
N PRO A 339 14.91 22.84 -14.08
CA PRO A 339 14.11 24.00 -14.48
C PRO A 339 14.74 24.86 -15.59
N ALA A 340 16.07 24.99 -15.58
CA ALA A 340 16.78 25.80 -16.58
C ALA A 340 16.82 25.12 -17.96
N GLY A 341 16.93 23.78 -18.00
CA GLY A 341 16.96 23.02 -19.25
C GLY A 341 15.63 23.04 -20.00
N PHE A 342 14.51 23.14 -19.27
CA PHE A 342 13.17 23.11 -19.86
C PHE A 342 12.93 24.23 -20.89
N ALA A 343 13.41 25.44 -20.61
CA ALA A 343 13.20 26.60 -21.48
C ALA A 343 13.88 26.49 -22.85
N THR A 344 14.88 25.61 -22.97
CA THR A 344 15.71 25.44 -24.16
C THR A 344 15.48 24.11 -24.87
N ALA A 345 14.53 23.30 -24.40
CA ALA A 345 14.26 21.98 -24.94
C ALA A 345 13.25 22.03 -26.09
N ASP A 346 13.44 21.14 -27.07
CA ASP A 346 12.52 20.93 -28.17
C ASP A 346 11.35 20.02 -27.78
N PHE A 347 11.55 19.14 -26.78
CA PHE A 347 10.58 18.18 -26.25
C PHE A 347 10.59 18.08 -24.72
#